data_AF-A0A1Q9EJ27-F1
#
_entry.id   AF-A0A1Q9EJ27-F1
#
_cell.length_a   1.000
_cell.length_b   1.000
_cell.length_c   1.000
_cell.angle_alpha   90.00
_cell.angle_beta   90.00
_cell.angle_gamma   90.00
#
_symmetry.space_group_name_H-M   'P 1'
#
loop_
_entity.id
_entity.type
_entity.pdbx_description
1 polymer ?
#
loop_
_entity_poly.entity_id
_entity_poly.type
_entity_poly.pdbx_seq_one_letter_code
_entity_poly.pdbx_strand_id
1 'polypeptide(L)'
;MALTPELASKIEKLLAAATGGALVRSMEQCYSILTEAGLLYQQKVHSNFIGVHPSNRDGCGVSAKHVHELLADLVGLGWSPSEFRGLCVEVSDSERSQVYRWNQELAESSEGRVPGFPSETHLKYATLAGSHTNQVLRCFLHKVPSEATATVTEGGRLSLERLQALDPDFHTACTEGAMWRIVSQTIPQRFPSFCGLAQSAANASGHLAREESELQLCHKIHGEVGRCMAMGKSTVNYVDVKDAVLRSKPRSAGTVPALFVFTLRFSGGQTAHLLEANDPGAQMRHMLLHFAYGAADGRALTVTDVKKALSPGIAAKREAAIALKALGYLQMNMVEDRLFVRIDKWDRHFIQFVTGQPLELRKEKDPHHLSIPAFQNLLDLRKSACDKLYNKHLRDAAAVAGDAEPPHRSAREEDLYLAGRVVDMACPDVQLEEEFMPGQIVSALWSVRDPVLWVELLPENLDYIALYMKKGLADHVETNQQPRRRKKLRGDADAGRMVHVSPKKKNRRGRKRKATHMEEEEQEVIQEEKPEAIQEEALPSRSSARDSDSDEDPVAALLRS
;
A
#
# COMPACT_ATOMS: atom_id res chain seq x y z
N MET A 1 25.56 12.02 -34.89
CA MET A 1 25.12 10.87 -35.71
C MET A 1 23.65 11.08 -36.06
N ALA A 2 23.16 10.51 -37.17
CA ALA A 2 21.80 10.75 -37.65
C ALA A 2 20.83 9.66 -37.20
N LEU A 3 19.64 10.06 -36.76
CA LEU A 3 18.53 9.16 -36.47
C LEU A 3 17.96 8.61 -37.79
N THR A 4 18.25 7.35 -38.13
CA THR A 4 17.73 6.75 -39.38
C THR A 4 16.23 6.44 -39.27
N PRO A 5 15.50 6.37 -40.40
CA PRO A 5 14.07 6.01 -40.39
C PRO A 5 13.78 4.65 -39.73
N GLU A 6 14.64 3.66 -39.95
CA GLU A 6 14.49 2.31 -39.38
C GLU A 6 14.66 2.35 -37.86
N LEU A 7 15.67 3.09 -37.39
CA LEU A 7 15.91 3.30 -35.97
C LEU A 7 14.74 4.06 -35.32
N ALA A 8 14.23 5.09 -35.98
CA ALA A 8 13.09 5.85 -35.52
C ALA A 8 11.83 4.96 -35.35
N SER A 9 11.55 4.08 -36.31
CA SER A 9 10.43 3.14 -36.24
C SER A 9 10.57 2.14 -35.08
N LYS A 10 11.79 1.67 -34.80
CA LYS A 10 12.05 0.78 -33.65
C LYS A 10 11.81 1.51 -32.33
N ILE A 11 12.29 2.74 -32.19
CA ILE A 11 12.09 3.56 -30.99
C ILE A 11 10.59 3.82 -30.78
N GLU A 12 9.86 4.21 -31.82
CA GLU A 12 8.43 4.48 -31.73
C GLU A 12 7.62 3.27 -31.23
N LYS A 13 7.94 2.07 -31.71
CA LYS A 13 7.33 0.81 -31.22
C LYS A 13 7.61 0.59 -29.74
N LEU A 14 8.84 0.84 -29.28
CA LEU A 14 9.22 0.68 -27.88
C LEU A 14 8.52 1.71 -26.98
N LEU A 15 8.40 2.96 -27.42
CA LEU A 15 7.68 4.01 -26.67
C LEU A 15 6.17 3.71 -26.58
N ALA A 16 5.57 3.18 -27.64
CA ALA A 16 4.19 2.69 -27.62
C ALA A 16 4.00 1.54 -26.62
N ALA A 17 4.91 0.56 -26.63
CA ALA A 17 4.89 -0.56 -25.67
C ALA A 17 5.11 -0.10 -24.22
N ALA A 18 5.96 0.91 -24.00
CA ALA A 18 6.17 1.52 -22.70
C ALA A 18 4.88 2.15 -22.15
N THR A 19 4.11 2.81 -23.03
CA THR A 19 2.81 3.40 -22.69
C THR A 19 1.75 2.34 -22.38
N GLY A 20 1.82 1.17 -23.05
CA GLY A 20 0.85 0.08 -22.93
C GLY A 20 1.02 -0.88 -21.75
N GLY A 21 2.01 -0.69 -20.87
CA GLY A 21 2.16 -1.49 -19.63
C GLY A 21 3.51 -2.19 -19.43
N ALA A 22 4.47 -2.03 -20.35
CA ALA A 22 5.82 -2.60 -20.25
C ALA A 22 6.90 -1.51 -20.09
N LEU A 23 6.65 -0.52 -19.23
CA LEU A 23 7.43 0.71 -19.12
C LEU A 23 8.94 0.48 -18.95
N VAL A 24 9.37 -0.16 -17.86
CA VAL A 24 10.80 -0.32 -17.51
C VAL A 24 11.54 -1.10 -18.61
N ARG A 25 11.03 -2.29 -18.96
CA ARG A 25 11.63 -3.16 -19.99
C ARG A 25 11.76 -2.44 -21.34
N SER A 26 10.70 -1.78 -21.80
CA SER A 26 10.70 -1.10 -23.09
C SER A 26 11.68 0.08 -23.11
N MET A 27 11.79 0.81 -22.01
CA MET A 27 12.75 1.92 -21.88
C MET A 27 14.20 1.42 -21.80
N GLU A 28 14.49 0.30 -21.13
CA GLU A 28 15.82 -0.32 -21.12
C GLU A 28 16.26 -0.77 -22.53
N GLN A 29 15.35 -1.40 -23.27
CA GLN A 29 15.59 -1.76 -24.67
C GLN A 29 15.82 -0.51 -25.53
N CYS A 30 15.05 0.55 -25.29
CA CYS A 30 15.24 1.83 -25.97
C CYS A 30 16.62 2.41 -25.68
N TYR A 31 17.05 2.46 -24.41
CA TYR A 31 18.39 2.94 -24.03
C TYR A 31 19.51 2.13 -24.67
N SER A 32 19.35 0.81 -24.78
CA SER A 32 20.33 -0.08 -25.41
C SER A 32 20.50 0.28 -26.90
N ILE A 33 19.39 0.39 -27.63
CA ILE A 33 19.38 0.78 -29.05
C ILE A 33 19.94 2.19 -29.26
N LEU A 34 19.60 3.14 -28.38
CA LEU A 34 20.15 4.49 -28.45
C LEU A 34 21.67 4.52 -28.19
N THR A 35 22.16 3.64 -27.32
CA THR A 35 23.61 3.52 -27.03
C THR A 35 24.34 2.99 -28.25
N GLU A 36 23.83 1.92 -28.87
CA GLU A 36 24.39 1.33 -30.11
C GLU A 36 24.42 2.35 -31.25
N ALA A 37 23.41 3.21 -31.34
CA ALA A 37 23.33 4.27 -32.34
C ALA A 37 24.13 5.54 -32.00
N GLY A 38 24.81 5.59 -30.84
CA GLY A 38 25.52 6.76 -30.36
C GLY A 38 24.63 7.98 -30.07
N LEU A 39 23.33 7.76 -29.84
CA LEU A 39 22.33 8.77 -29.47
C LEU A 39 22.06 8.79 -27.95
N LEU A 40 22.56 7.80 -27.22
CA LEU A 40 22.77 7.84 -25.78
C LEU A 40 24.26 7.56 -25.53
N TYR A 41 24.91 8.41 -24.76
CA TYR A 41 26.34 8.26 -24.43
C TYR A 41 26.58 8.52 -22.95
N GLN A 42 27.77 8.14 -22.46
CA GLN A 42 28.20 8.43 -21.11
C GLN A 42 29.28 9.50 -21.10
N GLN A 43 29.18 10.48 -20.20
CA GLN A 43 30.16 11.54 -20.06
C GLN A 43 30.23 12.02 -18.61
N LYS A 44 31.44 12.34 -18.13
CA LYS A 44 31.63 13.06 -16.87
C LYS A 44 31.24 14.52 -17.10
N VAL A 45 30.23 14.99 -16.38
CA VAL A 45 29.70 16.35 -16.55
C VAL A 45 29.58 17.03 -15.19
N HIS A 46 30.11 18.25 -15.13
CA HIS A 46 29.96 19.10 -13.95
C HIS A 46 28.51 19.51 -13.76
N SER A 47 28.03 19.38 -12.53
CA SER A 47 26.65 19.70 -12.11
C SER A 47 26.17 21.11 -12.50
N ASN A 48 27.08 22.08 -12.68
CA ASN A 48 26.77 23.44 -13.13
C ASN A 48 26.26 23.53 -14.57
N PHE A 49 26.44 22.49 -15.38
CA PHE A 49 25.94 22.47 -16.76
C PHE A 49 24.60 21.75 -16.91
N ILE A 50 24.03 21.22 -15.82
CA ILE A 50 22.87 20.33 -15.84
C ILE A 50 21.76 20.91 -14.98
N GLY A 51 20.67 21.32 -15.60
CA GLY A 51 19.43 21.76 -14.93
C GLY A 51 18.41 20.64 -14.78
N VAL A 52 17.23 20.98 -14.28
CA VAL A 52 16.08 20.08 -14.18
C VAL A 52 15.20 20.25 -15.42
N HIS A 53 14.87 19.15 -16.09
CA HIS A 53 13.94 19.18 -17.23
C HIS A 53 12.51 19.46 -16.73
N PRO A 54 11.68 20.26 -17.43
CA PRO A 54 10.31 20.56 -17.00
C PRO A 54 9.44 19.32 -16.84
N SER A 55 9.60 18.30 -17.68
CA SER A 55 8.88 17.02 -17.54
C SER A 55 9.35 16.13 -16.38
N ASN A 56 10.40 16.50 -15.64
CA ASN A 56 10.91 15.68 -14.54
C ASN A 56 9.89 15.60 -13.41
N ARG A 57 9.66 14.38 -12.89
CA ARG A 57 8.72 14.12 -11.79
C ARG A 57 7.32 14.65 -12.09
N ASP A 58 6.85 14.36 -13.30
CA ASP A 58 5.53 14.73 -13.82
C ASP A 58 5.26 16.26 -13.76
N GLY A 59 6.30 17.08 -13.95
CA GLY A 59 6.17 18.54 -13.86
C GLY A 59 6.48 19.13 -12.48
N CYS A 60 6.75 18.32 -11.46
CA CYS A 60 7.02 18.87 -10.12
C CYS A 60 8.47 19.36 -9.94
N GLY A 61 9.41 18.88 -10.77
CA GLY A 61 10.83 19.19 -10.59
C GLY A 61 11.40 18.68 -9.26
N VAL A 62 12.11 19.55 -8.54
CA VAL A 62 12.83 19.21 -7.30
C VAL A 62 12.25 19.94 -6.09
N SER A 63 12.27 19.29 -4.93
CA SER A 63 11.91 19.91 -3.65
C SER A 63 13.18 20.31 -2.90
N ALA A 64 13.32 21.59 -2.54
CA ALA A 64 14.47 22.06 -1.77
C ALA A 64 14.64 21.30 -0.45
N LYS A 65 13.53 20.99 0.23
CA LYS A 65 13.54 20.16 1.44
C LYS A 65 14.14 18.78 1.16
N HIS A 66 13.66 18.08 0.13
CA HIS A 66 14.16 16.74 -0.21
C HIS A 66 15.62 16.77 -0.69
N VAL A 67 16.07 17.86 -1.34
CA VAL A 67 17.49 18.04 -1.69
C VAL A 67 18.35 18.07 -0.43
N HIS A 68 17.96 18.80 0.61
CA HIS A 68 18.73 18.87 1.86
C HIS A 68 18.61 17.60 2.72
N GLU A 69 17.48 16.89 2.67
CA GLU A 69 17.36 15.56 3.27
C GLU A 69 18.32 14.56 2.59
N LEU A 70 18.32 14.51 1.25
CA LEU A 70 19.26 13.68 0.49
C LEU A 70 20.73 14.07 0.73
N LEU A 71 21.01 15.37 0.90
CA LEU A 71 22.35 15.84 1.27
C LEU A 71 22.79 15.23 2.59
N ALA A 72 21.94 15.31 3.63
CA ALA A 72 22.24 14.72 4.93
C ALA A 72 22.42 13.19 4.83
N ASP A 73 21.63 12.54 3.97
CA ASP A 73 21.76 11.12 3.68
C ASP A 73 23.12 10.77 3.08
N LEU A 74 23.51 11.41 1.98
CA LEU A 74 24.79 11.20 1.31
C LEU A 74 25.99 11.50 2.24
N VAL A 75 25.94 12.58 3.01
CA VAL A 75 27.01 12.92 3.96
C VAL A 75 27.18 11.85 5.04
N GLY A 76 26.08 11.25 5.52
CA GLY A 76 26.17 10.24 6.58
C GLY A 76 26.34 8.79 6.10
N LEU A 77 25.98 8.47 4.86
CA LEU A 77 26.16 7.13 4.27
C LEU A 77 27.48 7.00 3.49
N GLY A 78 28.00 8.12 2.99
CA GLY A 78 29.10 8.15 2.04
C GLY A 78 28.58 8.17 0.60
N TRP A 79 29.30 8.89 -0.25
CA TRP A 79 29.09 8.90 -1.68
C TRP A 79 29.71 7.67 -2.33
N SER A 80 29.01 7.10 -3.31
CA SER A 80 29.59 6.09 -4.19
C SER A 80 29.33 6.46 -5.66
N PRO A 81 30.39 6.72 -6.45
CA PRO A 81 30.26 6.95 -7.89
C PRO A 81 29.57 5.78 -8.61
N SER A 82 29.78 4.54 -8.13
CA SER A 82 29.20 3.34 -8.74
C SER A 82 27.70 3.20 -8.48
N GLU A 83 27.12 3.93 -7.52
CA GLU A 83 25.68 3.93 -7.23
C GLU A 83 24.94 5.06 -7.93
N PHE A 84 25.65 6.08 -8.42
CA PHE A 84 25.02 7.16 -9.14
C PHE A 84 24.45 6.69 -10.50
N ARG A 85 23.16 6.98 -10.74
CA ARG A 85 22.42 6.58 -11.96
C ARG A 85 21.79 7.78 -12.66
N GLY A 86 22.57 8.82 -12.93
CA GLY A 86 22.10 10.01 -13.63
C GLY A 86 21.65 9.75 -15.07
N LEU A 87 20.53 10.37 -15.46
CA LEU A 87 20.02 10.42 -16.83
C LEU A 87 19.61 11.85 -17.17
N CYS A 88 20.14 12.41 -18.25
CA CYS A 88 19.78 13.73 -18.75
C CYS A 88 19.65 13.74 -20.28
N VAL A 89 19.04 14.80 -20.80
CA VAL A 89 18.95 15.11 -22.23
C VAL A 89 19.79 16.35 -22.53
N GLU A 90 20.35 16.42 -23.74
CA GLU A 90 20.89 17.67 -24.28
C GLU A 90 19.77 18.69 -24.42
N VAL A 91 20.04 19.93 -24.00
CA VAL A 91 19.11 21.05 -24.14
C VAL A 91 19.35 21.71 -25.49
N SER A 92 18.33 21.67 -26.34
CA SER A 92 18.36 22.32 -27.64
C SER A 92 18.23 23.83 -27.57
N ASP A 93 18.74 24.53 -28.59
CA ASP A 93 18.65 25.99 -28.65
C ASP A 93 17.19 26.47 -28.67
N SER A 94 16.28 25.68 -29.24
CA SER A 94 14.85 26.01 -29.27
C SER A 94 14.16 25.96 -27.90
N GLU A 95 14.64 25.13 -26.97
CA GLU A 95 14.01 24.96 -25.65
C GLU A 95 14.82 25.57 -24.50
N ARG A 96 16.06 26.01 -24.77
CA ARG A 96 17.01 26.50 -23.76
C ARG A 96 16.42 27.58 -22.86
N SER A 97 15.74 28.57 -23.45
CA SER A 97 15.15 29.67 -22.68
C SER A 97 14.05 29.19 -21.74
N GLN A 98 13.23 28.23 -22.19
CA GLN A 98 12.15 27.67 -21.38
C GLN A 98 12.71 26.86 -20.21
N VAL A 99 13.66 25.96 -20.48
CA VAL A 99 14.29 25.13 -19.43
C VAL A 99 15.08 26.00 -18.45
N TYR A 100 15.75 27.05 -18.92
CA TYR A 100 16.44 28.00 -18.07
C TYR A 100 15.47 28.73 -17.12
N ARG A 101 14.39 29.31 -17.65
CA ARG A 101 13.37 30.00 -16.83
C ARG A 101 12.79 29.08 -15.77
N TRP A 102 12.43 27.86 -16.15
CA TRP A 102 11.98 26.82 -15.22
C TRP A 102 12.95 26.60 -14.05
N ASN A 103 14.26 26.51 -14.34
CA ASN A 103 15.27 26.33 -13.30
C ASN A 103 15.50 27.57 -12.45
N GLN A 104 15.30 28.78 -12.99
CA GLN A 104 15.32 30.01 -12.19
C GLN A 104 14.14 30.04 -11.23
N GLU A 105 12.92 29.76 -11.70
CA GLU A 105 11.71 29.70 -10.86
C GLU A 105 11.86 28.67 -9.72
N LEU A 106 12.44 27.50 -10.01
CA LEU A 106 12.78 26.50 -8.99
C LEU A 106 13.78 27.02 -7.95
N ALA A 107 14.77 27.81 -8.36
CA ALA A 107 15.75 28.38 -7.42
C ALA A 107 15.15 29.52 -6.60
N GLU A 108 14.38 30.41 -7.22
CA GLU A 108 13.69 31.53 -6.56
C GLU A 108 12.70 31.04 -5.50
N SER A 109 11.91 30.02 -5.82
CA SER A 109 10.97 29.39 -4.88
C SER A 109 11.63 28.58 -3.76
N SER A 110 12.95 28.37 -3.81
CA SER A 110 13.68 27.61 -2.80
C SER A 110 14.14 28.44 -1.60
N GLU A 111 13.92 29.76 -1.59
CA GLU A 111 14.40 30.69 -0.56
C GLU A 111 15.93 30.61 -0.38
N GLY A 112 16.67 30.42 -1.47
CA GLY A 112 18.13 30.31 -1.46
C GLY A 112 18.66 28.94 -1.02
N ARG A 113 17.81 27.93 -0.85
CA ARG A 113 18.21 26.55 -0.52
C ARG A 113 18.64 25.72 -1.73
N VAL A 114 18.42 26.20 -2.95
CA VAL A 114 18.89 25.62 -4.21
C VAL A 114 19.49 26.75 -5.06
N PRO A 115 20.67 26.57 -5.68
CA PRO A 115 21.30 27.64 -6.43
C PRO A 115 20.66 27.85 -7.82
N GLY A 116 20.47 29.10 -8.21
CA GLY A 116 20.08 29.48 -9.59
C GLY A 116 21.19 29.20 -10.60
N PHE A 117 20.88 29.29 -11.89
CA PHE A 117 21.89 29.22 -12.95
C PHE A 117 22.46 30.61 -13.25
N PRO A 118 23.77 30.73 -13.53
CA PRO A 118 24.41 32.03 -13.78
C PRO A 118 23.98 32.65 -15.12
N SER A 119 23.74 31.83 -16.14
CA SER A 119 23.17 32.27 -17.42
C SER A 119 22.51 31.12 -18.18
N GLU A 120 21.69 31.47 -19.15
CA GLU A 120 21.06 30.52 -20.06
C GLU A 120 22.08 29.67 -20.85
N THR A 121 23.19 30.28 -21.26
CA THR A 121 24.27 29.61 -22.02
C THR A 121 25.05 28.58 -21.21
N HIS A 122 24.98 28.62 -19.88
CA HIS A 122 25.60 27.59 -19.03
C HIS A 122 24.78 26.30 -18.97
N LEU A 123 23.47 26.36 -19.24
CA LEU A 123 22.61 25.19 -19.21
C LEU A 123 22.81 24.38 -20.49
N LYS A 124 23.48 23.22 -20.40
CA LYS A 124 23.74 22.34 -21.55
C LYS A 124 22.85 21.11 -21.55
N TYR A 125 22.47 20.63 -20.38
CA TYR A 125 21.71 19.40 -20.20
C TYR A 125 20.57 19.61 -19.20
N ALA A 126 19.56 18.74 -19.25
CA ALA A 126 18.43 18.75 -18.34
C ALA A 126 18.10 17.34 -17.83
N THR A 127 18.00 17.16 -16.51
CA THR A 127 17.85 15.84 -15.88
C THR A 127 16.46 15.24 -16.10
N LEU A 128 16.42 13.94 -16.38
CA LEU A 128 15.23 13.08 -16.29
C LEU A 128 15.29 12.15 -15.08
N ALA A 129 16.48 11.79 -14.60
CA ALA A 129 16.71 11.07 -13.35
C ALA A 129 17.98 11.59 -12.64
N GLY A 130 18.01 11.55 -11.30
CA GLY A 130 19.13 12.08 -10.50
C GLY A 130 19.11 13.59 -10.28
N SER A 131 17.95 14.25 -10.45
CA SER A 131 17.77 15.70 -10.30
C SER A 131 18.14 16.20 -8.90
N HIS A 132 17.68 15.53 -7.84
CA HIS A 132 17.99 15.90 -6.45
C HIS A 132 19.49 15.78 -6.16
N THR A 133 20.11 14.67 -6.55
CA THR A 133 21.56 14.46 -6.41
C THR A 133 22.36 15.55 -7.12
N ASN A 134 21.98 15.90 -8.35
CA ASN A 134 22.63 17.00 -9.07
C ASN A 134 22.52 18.33 -8.30
N GLN A 135 21.35 18.62 -7.72
CA GLN A 135 21.20 19.82 -6.89
C GLN A 135 22.03 19.76 -5.61
N VAL A 136 22.18 18.59 -4.97
CA VAL A 136 23.10 18.44 -3.82
C VAL A 136 24.53 18.83 -4.21
N LEU A 137 25.03 18.32 -5.34
CA LEU A 137 26.37 18.67 -5.85
C LEU A 137 26.51 20.18 -6.08
N ARG A 138 25.46 20.82 -6.64
CA ARG A 138 25.44 22.28 -6.83
C ARG A 138 25.38 23.04 -5.51
N CYS A 139 24.63 22.56 -4.51
CA CYS A 139 24.55 23.22 -3.21
C CYS A 139 25.92 23.34 -2.53
N PHE A 140 26.76 22.30 -2.60
CA PHE A 140 28.14 22.37 -2.12
C PHE A 140 28.98 23.38 -2.89
N LEU A 141 28.92 23.33 -4.23
CA LEU A 141 29.69 24.22 -5.09
C LEU A 141 29.36 25.70 -4.87
N HIS A 142 28.08 26.01 -4.62
CA HIS A 142 27.60 27.37 -4.40
C HIS A 142 27.54 27.79 -2.91
N LYS A 143 28.10 26.97 -2.00
CA LYS A 143 28.16 27.24 -0.56
C LYS A 143 26.80 27.66 0.02
N VAL A 144 25.77 26.91 -0.36
CA VAL A 144 24.37 27.15 0.04
C VAL A 144 24.24 27.02 1.57
N PRO A 145 23.40 27.85 2.24
CA PRO A 145 23.11 27.68 3.65
C PRO A 145 22.51 26.31 3.94
N SER A 146 23.00 25.63 4.97
CA SER A 146 22.44 24.34 5.37
C SER A 146 22.58 24.16 6.88
N GLU A 147 21.50 23.73 7.51
CA GLU A 147 21.46 23.37 8.94
C GLU A 147 21.62 21.86 9.14
N ALA A 148 21.59 21.09 8.05
CA ALA A 148 21.40 19.64 8.11
C ALA A 148 22.62 18.89 8.64
N THR A 149 23.84 19.44 8.51
CA THR A 149 25.08 18.73 8.88
C THR A 149 26.21 19.68 9.31
N ALA A 150 26.41 19.81 10.62
CA ALA A 150 27.54 20.58 11.19
C ALA A 150 28.93 20.07 10.74
N THR A 151 29.02 18.82 10.30
CA THR A 151 30.26 18.16 9.89
C THR A 151 30.83 18.67 8.57
N VAL A 152 29.97 19.15 7.66
CA VAL A 152 30.35 19.62 6.32
C VAL A 152 29.99 21.09 6.09
N THR A 153 29.71 21.83 7.17
CA THR A 153 29.40 23.26 7.10
C THR A 153 30.47 24.09 7.80
N GLU A 154 30.67 25.30 7.30
CA GLU A 154 31.54 26.33 7.87
C GLU A 154 30.80 27.67 7.82
N GLY A 155 30.63 28.32 8.99
CA GLY A 155 29.83 29.55 9.08
C GLY A 155 28.36 29.38 8.67
N GLY A 156 27.78 28.19 8.88
CA GLY A 156 26.38 27.87 8.50
C GLY A 156 26.16 27.62 7.00
N ARG A 157 27.24 27.50 6.21
CA ARG A 157 27.21 27.23 4.78
C ARG A 157 27.97 25.95 4.45
N LEU A 158 27.54 25.25 3.41
CA LEU A 158 28.25 24.05 2.94
C LEU A 158 29.69 24.40 2.53
N SER A 159 30.66 23.58 2.97
CA SER A 159 32.09 23.75 2.68
C SER A 159 32.62 22.55 1.91
N LEU A 160 33.23 22.82 0.75
CA LEU A 160 33.92 21.81 -0.05
C LEU A 160 35.17 21.29 0.67
N GLU A 161 35.85 22.15 1.42
CA GLU A 161 37.05 21.80 2.18
C GLU A 161 36.72 20.79 3.29
N ARG A 162 35.62 21.01 4.02
CA ARG A 162 35.10 20.06 5.01
C ARG A 162 34.63 18.77 4.35
N LEU A 163 33.96 18.86 3.21
CA LEU A 163 33.54 17.69 2.45
C LEU A 163 34.76 16.87 1.98
N GLN A 164 35.81 17.50 1.47
CA GLN A 164 37.02 16.82 1.00
C GLN A 164 37.70 16.02 2.12
N ALA A 165 37.74 16.58 3.32
CA ALA A 165 38.31 15.88 4.48
C ALA A 165 37.47 14.68 4.93
N LEU A 166 36.14 14.73 4.71
CA LEU A 166 35.20 13.68 5.10
C LEU A 166 35.05 12.58 4.03
N ASP A 167 34.85 12.99 2.78
CA ASP A 167 34.53 12.16 1.62
C ASP A 167 35.16 12.77 0.34
N PRO A 168 36.40 12.35 0.00
CA PRO A 168 37.12 12.85 -1.18
C PRO A 168 36.41 12.56 -2.49
N ASP A 169 35.70 11.44 -2.61
CA ASP A 169 35.00 11.06 -3.84
C ASP A 169 33.75 11.93 -4.05
N PHE A 170 33.04 12.25 -2.97
CA PHE A 170 31.93 13.20 -3.03
C PHE A 170 32.42 14.60 -3.39
N HIS A 171 33.55 15.03 -2.82
CA HIS A 171 34.20 16.28 -3.21
C HIS A 171 34.56 16.31 -4.71
N THR A 172 35.14 15.23 -5.23
CA THR A 172 35.46 15.07 -6.66
C THR A 172 34.19 15.15 -7.51
N ALA A 173 33.08 14.53 -7.10
CA ALA A 173 31.81 14.63 -7.81
C ALA A 173 31.27 16.07 -7.84
N CYS A 174 31.46 16.84 -6.76
CA CYS A 174 31.05 18.24 -6.69
C CYS A 174 31.90 19.16 -7.60
N THR A 175 33.21 18.96 -7.62
CA THR A 175 34.18 19.88 -8.25
C THR A 175 34.53 19.53 -9.69
N GLU A 176 34.52 18.24 -10.03
CA GLU A 176 34.86 17.75 -11.37
C GLU A 176 33.64 17.18 -12.12
N GLY A 177 32.55 16.92 -11.41
CA GLY A 177 31.33 16.34 -11.96
C GLY A 177 31.20 14.83 -11.76
N ALA A 178 30.04 14.30 -12.17
CA ALA A 178 29.71 12.88 -12.06
C ALA A 178 29.49 12.27 -13.45
N MET A 179 29.50 10.94 -13.56
CA MET A 179 29.19 10.25 -14.80
C MET A 179 27.68 10.26 -15.09
N TRP A 180 27.30 10.80 -16.23
CA TRP A 180 25.91 10.88 -16.69
C TRP A 180 25.66 10.05 -17.93
N ARG A 181 24.48 9.44 -18.02
CA ARG A 181 23.92 9.01 -19.30
C ARG A 181 23.22 10.20 -19.95
N ILE A 182 23.64 10.54 -21.16
CA ILE A 182 23.18 11.71 -21.88
C ILE A 182 22.51 11.26 -23.16
N VAL A 183 21.25 11.63 -23.31
CA VAL A 183 20.46 11.38 -24.52
C VAL A 183 20.54 12.60 -25.41
N SER A 184 20.83 12.38 -26.69
CA SER A 184 20.92 13.47 -27.66
C SER A 184 19.58 14.18 -27.84
N GLN A 185 19.62 15.51 -28.01
CA GLN A 185 18.45 16.37 -28.23
C GLN A 185 17.57 15.92 -29.39
N THR A 186 18.13 15.21 -30.38
CA THR A 186 17.40 14.67 -31.53
C THR A 186 16.28 13.71 -31.11
N ILE A 187 16.45 12.99 -29.99
CA ILE A 187 15.45 12.05 -29.48
C ILE A 187 14.19 12.75 -28.96
N PRO A 188 14.25 13.64 -27.95
CA PRO A 188 13.05 14.34 -27.48
C PRO A 188 12.43 15.24 -28.56
N GLN A 189 13.23 15.81 -29.47
CA GLN A 189 12.70 16.55 -30.63
C GLN A 189 11.87 15.67 -31.56
N ARG A 190 12.30 14.44 -31.84
CA ARG A 190 11.55 13.51 -32.70
C ARG A 190 10.41 12.81 -31.96
N PHE A 191 10.60 12.53 -30.67
CA PHE A 191 9.70 11.76 -29.82
C PHE A 191 9.40 12.52 -28.52
N PRO A 192 8.44 13.48 -28.54
CA PRO A 192 8.16 14.32 -27.37
C PRO A 192 7.77 13.56 -26.10
N SER A 193 7.17 12.36 -26.23
CA SER A 193 6.79 11.51 -25.09
C SER A 193 7.98 10.85 -24.38
N PHE A 194 9.17 10.84 -25.00
CA PHE A 194 10.35 10.17 -24.46
C PHE A 194 10.71 10.66 -23.06
N CYS A 195 10.75 11.98 -22.83
CA CYS A 195 11.14 12.54 -21.54
C CYS A 195 10.20 12.10 -20.41
N GLY A 196 8.88 12.08 -20.69
CA GLY A 196 7.86 11.61 -19.75
C GLY A 196 7.98 10.13 -19.43
N LEU A 197 8.21 9.28 -20.43
CA LEU A 197 8.37 7.84 -20.23
C LEU A 197 9.69 7.50 -19.51
N ALA A 198 10.79 8.19 -19.86
CA ALA A 198 12.09 7.99 -19.25
C ALA A 198 12.11 8.35 -17.76
N GLN A 199 11.49 9.47 -17.35
CA GLN A 199 11.39 9.80 -15.94
C GLN A 199 10.46 8.84 -15.18
N SER A 200 9.34 8.41 -15.78
CA SER A 200 8.46 7.42 -15.15
C SER A 200 9.17 6.08 -14.94
N ALA A 201 9.96 5.63 -15.93
CA ALA A 201 10.73 4.39 -15.83
C ALA A 201 11.81 4.46 -14.73
N ALA A 202 12.48 5.60 -14.60
CA ALA A 202 13.44 5.84 -13.53
C ALA A 202 12.79 5.78 -12.14
N ASN A 203 11.61 6.40 -11.97
CA ASN A 203 10.86 6.36 -10.71
C ASN A 203 10.37 4.93 -10.39
N ALA A 204 9.86 4.21 -11.39
CA ALA A 204 9.42 2.82 -11.22
C ALA A 204 10.57 1.90 -10.80
N SER A 205 11.77 2.09 -11.37
CA SER A 205 12.96 1.33 -10.99
C SER A 205 13.37 1.59 -9.53
N GLY A 206 13.24 2.85 -9.08
CA GLY A 206 13.44 3.21 -7.67
C GLY A 206 12.43 2.54 -6.73
N HIS A 207 11.15 2.46 -7.09
CA HIS A 207 10.13 1.78 -6.27
C HIS A 207 10.27 0.26 -6.25
N LEU A 208 10.83 -0.34 -7.30
CA LEU A 208 11.09 -1.79 -7.35
C LEU A 208 12.25 -2.19 -6.41
N ALA A 209 13.17 -1.27 -6.09
CA ALA A 209 14.14 -1.47 -5.02
C ALA A 209 13.40 -1.48 -3.68
N ARG A 210 13.27 -2.66 -3.07
CA ARG A 210 12.54 -2.83 -1.81
C ARG A 210 13.26 -2.12 -0.67
N GLU A 211 12.54 -1.28 0.05
CA GLU A 211 12.99 -0.66 1.29
C GLU A 211 13.16 -1.71 2.41
N GLU A 212 14.01 -1.42 3.40
CA GLU A 212 14.10 -2.26 4.61
C GLU A 212 12.78 -2.25 5.37
N SER A 213 12.16 -3.43 5.54
CA SER A 213 10.92 -3.59 6.32
C SER A 213 11.16 -3.57 7.83
N GLU A 214 10.13 -3.29 8.64
CA GLU A 214 10.25 -3.35 10.11
C GLU A 214 10.63 -4.74 10.62
N LEU A 215 10.21 -5.81 9.95
CA LEU A 215 10.63 -7.17 10.30
C LEU A 215 12.13 -7.38 10.06
N GLN A 216 12.64 -6.86 8.94
CA GLN A 216 14.08 -6.86 8.67
C GLN A 216 14.84 -6.06 9.73
N LEU A 217 14.28 -4.93 10.20
CA LEU A 217 14.86 -4.18 11.32
C LEU A 217 14.85 -4.97 12.63
N CYS A 218 13.78 -5.72 12.94
CA CYS A 218 13.73 -6.63 14.08
C CYS A 218 14.81 -7.72 14.03
N HIS A 219 15.05 -8.31 12.85
CA HIS A 219 16.16 -9.27 12.68
C HIS A 219 17.51 -8.62 12.90
N LYS A 220 17.72 -7.41 12.37
CA LYS A 220 18.95 -6.63 12.53
C LYS A 220 19.22 -6.31 13.99
N ILE A 221 18.19 -5.87 14.72
CA ILE A 221 18.25 -5.64 16.17
C ILE A 221 18.63 -6.92 16.90
N HIS A 222 17.95 -8.04 16.62
CA HIS A 222 18.23 -9.31 17.29
C HIS A 222 19.68 -9.76 17.07
N GLY A 223 20.15 -9.70 15.82
CA GLY A 223 21.53 -10.03 15.48
C GLY A 223 22.55 -9.16 16.22
N GLU A 224 22.32 -7.84 16.30
CA GLU A 224 23.23 -6.93 17.02
C GLU A 224 23.20 -7.13 18.54
N VAL A 225 22.03 -7.46 19.11
CA VAL A 225 21.92 -7.85 20.52
C VAL A 225 22.69 -9.13 20.79
N GLY A 226 22.53 -10.15 19.95
CA GLY A 226 23.28 -11.40 20.03
C GLY A 226 24.78 -11.17 19.95
N ARG A 227 25.23 -10.30 19.03
CA ARG A 227 26.64 -9.89 18.91
C ARG A 227 27.15 -9.21 20.19
N CYS A 228 26.39 -8.28 20.76
CA CYS A 228 26.76 -7.62 22.02
C CYS A 228 26.89 -8.61 23.19
N MET A 229 25.96 -9.56 23.29
CA MET A 229 26.00 -10.60 24.32
C MET A 229 27.19 -11.55 24.12
N ALA A 230 27.51 -11.92 22.88
CA ALA A 230 28.68 -12.76 22.56
C ALA A 230 30.01 -12.08 22.93
N MET A 231 30.07 -10.74 22.90
CA MET A 231 31.22 -9.97 23.39
C MET A 231 31.26 -9.80 24.91
N GLY A 232 30.46 -10.57 25.67
CA GLY A 232 30.49 -10.60 27.12
C GLY A 232 29.59 -9.56 27.81
N LYS A 233 28.73 -8.86 27.05
CA LYS A 233 27.83 -7.87 27.63
C LYS A 233 26.61 -8.55 28.26
N SER A 234 26.44 -8.42 29.57
CA SER A 234 25.32 -9.03 30.32
C SER A 234 23.98 -8.32 30.10
N THR A 235 24.00 -7.06 29.67
CA THR A 235 22.79 -6.26 29.40
C THR A 235 23.04 -5.37 28.20
N VAL A 236 22.16 -5.45 27.21
CA VAL A 236 22.23 -4.68 25.97
C VAL A 236 21.09 -3.67 25.96
N ASN A 237 21.45 -2.39 25.86
CA ASN A 237 20.52 -1.28 25.76
C ASN A 237 20.44 -0.79 24.32
N TYR A 238 19.40 0.00 24.00
CA TYR A 238 19.21 0.53 22.65
C TYR A 238 20.43 1.30 22.14
N VAL A 239 21.06 2.12 22.99
CA VAL A 239 22.25 2.91 22.65
C VAL A 239 23.41 2.03 22.18
N ASP A 240 23.46 0.77 22.60
CA ASP A 240 24.54 -0.15 22.25
C ASP A 240 24.44 -0.70 20.83
N VAL A 241 23.22 -0.75 20.28
CA VAL A 241 22.93 -1.32 18.96
C VAL A 241 22.44 -0.27 17.96
N LYS A 242 22.03 0.91 18.45
CA LYS A 242 21.42 2.00 17.67
C LYS A 242 22.20 2.30 16.40
N ASP A 243 23.49 2.59 16.51
CA ASP A 243 24.29 3.04 15.37
C ASP A 243 24.50 1.92 14.34
N ALA A 244 24.54 0.66 14.78
CA ALA A 244 24.62 -0.49 13.87
C ALA A 244 23.30 -0.72 13.14
N VAL A 245 22.17 -0.64 13.85
CA VAL A 245 20.82 -0.84 13.28
C VAL A 245 20.44 0.30 12.34
N LEU A 246 20.74 1.55 12.72
CA LEU A 246 20.41 2.75 11.94
C LEU A 246 21.43 3.09 10.85
N ARG A 247 22.49 2.29 10.69
CA ARG A 247 23.57 2.56 9.72
C ARG A 247 23.08 2.72 8.29
N SER A 248 22.06 1.95 7.90
CA SER A 248 21.42 1.99 6.58
C SER A 248 20.45 3.16 6.40
N LYS A 249 20.25 3.99 7.44
CA LYS A 249 19.25 5.06 7.49
C LYS A 249 17.86 4.58 7.03
N PRO A 250 17.28 3.57 7.69
CA PRO A 250 15.97 3.07 7.32
C PRO A 250 14.92 4.18 7.45
N ARG A 251 13.95 4.22 6.55
CA ARG A 251 12.84 5.18 6.60
C ARG A 251 12.09 5.13 7.93
N SER A 252 11.94 3.93 8.48
CA SER A 252 11.33 3.67 9.79
C SER A 252 12.30 3.90 10.96
N ALA A 253 13.38 4.67 10.81
CA ALA A 253 14.34 4.97 11.89
C ALA A 253 13.68 5.48 13.18
N GLY A 254 12.62 6.28 13.06
CA GLY A 254 11.86 6.79 14.20
C GLY A 254 11.14 5.71 15.01
N THR A 255 10.84 4.54 14.43
CA THR A 255 10.18 3.42 15.12
C THR A 255 11.17 2.41 15.69
N VAL A 256 12.45 2.49 15.33
CA VAL A 256 13.49 1.56 15.78
C VAL A 256 13.60 1.44 17.31
N PRO A 257 13.47 2.50 18.14
CA PRO A 257 13.45 2.34 19.59
C PRO A 257 12.31 1.44 20.09
N ALA A 258 11.12 1.53 19.47
CA ALA A 258 9.99 0.68 19.79
C ALA A 258 10.22 -0.76 19.32
N LEU A 259 10.78 -0.93 18.11
CA LEU A 259 11.17 -2.23 17.58
C LEU A 259 12.23 -2.90 18.47
N PHE A 260 13.16 -2.13 19.06
CA PHE A 260 14.17 -2.67 19.98
C PHE A 260 13.54 -3.33 21.22
N VAL A 261 12.64 -2.62 21.88
CA VAL A 261 11.90 -3.15 23.04
C VAL A 261 11.08 -4.37 22.64
N PHE A 262 10.44 -4.30 21.48
CA PHE A 262 9.66 -5.41 20.94
C PHE A 262 10.53 -6.66 20.73
N THR A 263 11.63 -6.54 19.97
CA THR A 263 12.51 -7.65 19.62
C THR A 263 13.04 -8.35 20.87
N LEU A 264 13.46 -7.60 21.90
CA LEU A 264 13.95 -8.20 23.15
C LEU A 264 12.89 -9.02 23.89
N ARG A 265 11.62 -8.61 23.82
CA ARG A 265 10.53 -9.24 24.58
C ARG A 265 9.86 -10.39 23.84
N PHE A 266 9.82 -10.32 22.51
CA PHE A 266 8.88 -11.11 21.72
C PHE A 266 9.52 -11.81 20.52
N SER A 267 10.85 -11.79 20.37
CA SER A 267 11.54 -12.54 19.30
C SER A 267 11.45 -14.06 19.47
N GLY A 268 11.04 -14.57 20.63
CA GLY A 268 11.15 -15.99 20.97
C GLY A 268 12.50 -16.36 21.59
N GLY A 269 13.18 -15.39 22.21
CA GLY A 269 14.43 -15.59 22.95
C GLY A 269 15.67 -15.58 22.04
N GLN A 270 16.71 -16.32 22.44
CA GLN A 270 18.01 -16.31 21.74
C GLN A 270 17.94 -16.83 20.29
N THR A 271 16.97 -17.70 19.98
CA THR A 271 16.82 -18.28 18.64
C THR A 271 16.04 -17.39 17.69
N ALA A 272 15.39 -16.33 18.17
CA ALA A 272 14.54 -15.48 17.35
C ALA A 272 13.42 -16.22 16.59
N HIS A 273 13.02 -17.43 17.02
CA HIS A 273 12.14 -18.32 16.24
C HIS A 273 10.75 -17.72 15.93
N LEU A 274 10.31 -16.69 16.67
CA LEU A 274 9.07 -15.96 16.38
C LEU A 274 9.25 -14.91 15.29
N LEU A 275 10.48 -14.58 14.89
CA LEU A 275 10.83 -13.74 13.75
C LEU A 275 11.04 -14.55 12.46
N GLU A 276 11.33 -15.85 12.54
CA GLU A 276 11.71 -16.70 11.38
C GLU A 276 10.54 -17.20 10.50
N ALA A 277 9.28 -17.00 10.88
CA ALA A 277 8.14 -17.53 10.12
C ALA A 277 7.90 -16.80 8.79
N ASN A 278 7.71 -17.56 7.71
CA ASN A 278 7.57 -17.11 6.31
C ASN A 278 6.31 -16.26 5.98
N ASP A 279 5.63 -15.67 6.97
CA ASP A 279 4.52 -14.72 6.77
C ASP A 279 4.77 -13.42 7.56
N PRO A 280 5.45 -12.43 6.93
CA PRO A 280 5.76 -11.14 7.55
C PRO A 280 4.52 -10.38 8.04
N GLY A 281 3.36 -10.61 7.41
CA GLY A 281 2.12 -9.93 7.76
C GLY A 281 1.50 -10.49 9.04
N ALA A 282 1.52 -11.82 9.23
CA ALA A 282 0.96 -12.44 10.42
C ALA A 282 1.76 -12.12 11.69
N GLN A 283 3.10 -12.00 11.57
CA GLN A 283 3.98 -11.63 12.66
C GLN A 283 3.79 -10.19 13.12
N MET A 284 3.68 -9.22 12.20
CA MET A 284 3.44 -7.80 12.54
C MET A 284 2.09 -7.60 13.26
N ARG A 285 1.08 -8.41 12.91
CA ARG A 285 -0.25 -8.43 13.53
C ARG A 285 -0.21 -9.00 14.96
N HIS A 286 0.59 -10.03 15.21
CA HIS A 286 0.84 -10.56 16.55
C HIS A 286 1.74 -9.63 17.41
N MET A 287 2.66 -8.90 16.75
CA MET A 287 3.56 -7.88 17.29
C MET A 287 2.84 -6.68 17.92
N LEU A 288 1.88 -6.10 17.20
CA LEU A 288 1.12 -4.92 17.63
C LEU A 288 0.19 -5.23 18.80
N LEU A 289 -0.35 -6.45 18.85
CA LEU A 289 -1.14 -6.97 19.98
C LEU A 289 -0.35 -7.01 21.30
N HIS A 290 0.96 -7.22 21.27
CA HIS A 290 1.79 -7.17 22.48
C HIS A 290 2.19 -5.74 22.88
N PHE A 291 2.30 -4.83 21.92
CA PHE A 291 2.72 -3.44 22.18
C PHE A 291 1.57 -2.58 22.75
N ALA A 292 0.35 -2.75 22.24
CA ALA A 292 -0.82 -2.02 22.72
C ALA A 292 -1.17 -2.33 24.20
N TYR A 293 -1.01 -3.58 24.63
CA TYR A 293 -1.34 -4.01 25.99
C TYR A 293 -0.19 -3.85 27.01
N GLY A 294 1.02 -3.47 26.56
CA GLY A 294 2.23 -3.45 27.40
C GLY A 294 2.69 -2.06 27.90
N ALA A 295 2.05 -0.97 27.46
CA ALA A 295 2.50 0.39 27.75
C ALA A 295 1.97 0.97 29.08
N ALA A 296 0.99 0.33 29.73
CA ALA A 296 0.32 0.93 30.89
C ALA A 296 1.05 0.73 32.23
N ASP A 297 1.70 -0.42 32.51
CA ASP A 297 2.08 -0.70 33.91
C ASP A 297 3.35 -1.56 34.15
N GLY A 298 4.26 -1.68 33.19
CA GLY A 298 5.62 -2.19 33.45
C GLY A 298 5.75 -3.58 34.11
N ARG A 299 4.66 -4.38 34.18
CA ARG A 299 4.64 -5.72 34.77
C ARG A 299 4.27 -6.75 33.70
N ALA A 300 4.88 -7.92 33.78
CA ALA A 300 4.61 -9.02 32.85
C ALA A 300 3.15 -9.48 32.99
N LEU A 301 2.40 -9.51 31.87
CA LEU A 301 1.05 -10.05 31.81
C LEU A 301 1.11 -11.59 31.76
N THR A 302 0.31 -12.24 32.60
CA THR A 302 0.11 -13.69 32.58
C THR A 302 -1.06 -14.06 31.65
N VAL A 303 -1.16 -15.34 31.26
CA VAL A 303 -2.31 -15.88 30.50
C VAL A 303 -3.65 -15.61 31.21
N THR A 304 -3.62 -15.46 32.54
CA THR A 304 -4.78 -15.13 33.37
C THR A 304 -5.18 -13.66 33.25
N ASP A 305 -4.22 -12.74 33.08
CA ASP A 305 -4.47 -11.32 32.87
C ASP A 305 -5.06 -11.05 31.48
N VAL A 306 -4.62 -11.80 30.47
CA VAL A 306 -5.21 -11.81 29.11
C VAL A 306 -6.67 -12.25 29.15
N LYS A 307 -7.03 -13.27 29.95
CA LYS A 307 -8.42 -13.69 30.14
C LYS A 307 -9.27 -12.66 30.88
N LYS A 308 -8.65 -11.85 31.74
CA LYS A 308 -9.33 -10.81 32.53
C LYS A 308 -9.56 -9.53 31.72
N ALA A 309 -8.61 -9.16 30.86
CA ALA A 309 -8.74 -8.05 29.90
C ALA A 309 -9.80 -8.33 28.81
N LEU A 310 -10.13 -9.61 28.58
CA LEU A 310 -11.20 -10.07 27.70
C LEU A 310 -12.59 -10.10 28.38
N SER A 311 -12.76 -9.49 29.56
CA SER A 311 -14.05 -9.31 30.24
C SER A 311 -14.47 -7.83 30.31
N PRO A 312 -15.78 -7.50 30.29
CA PRO A 312 -16.27 -6.31 29.59
C PRO A 312 -16.18 -5.04 30.44
N GLY A 313 -15.36 -4.08 29.99
CA GLY A 313 -15.35 -2.70 30.46
C GLY A 313 -15.41 -1.73 29.28
N ILE A 314 -16.25 -0.70 29.38
CA ILE A 314 -16.70 0.16 28.28
C ILE A 314 -15.56 0.88 27.53
N ALA A 315 -14.43 1.17 28.19
CA ALA A 315 -13.26 1.77 27.55
C ALA A 315 -12.44 0.80 26.65
N ALA A 316 -12.55 -0.52 26.88
CA ALA A 316 -11.83 -1.54 26.12
C ALA A 316 -12.47 -1.83 24.73
N LYS A 317 -13.67 -1.31 24.47
CA LYS A 317 -14.41 -1.56 23.21
C LYS A 317 -13.85 -0.76 22.02
N ARG A 318 -13.26 0.41 22.27
CA ARG A 318 -12.60 1.28 21.27
C ARG A 318 -11.34 0.64 20.68
N GLU A 319 -10.53 0.00 21.52
CA GLU A 319 -9.33 -0.74 21.07
C GLU A 319 -9.71 -2.11 20.49
N ALA A 320 -10.79 -2.74 20.95
CA ALA A 320 -11.29 -4.01 20.38
C ALA A 320 -11.77 -3.87 18.92
N ALA A 321 -12.42 -2.76 18.56
CA ALA A 321 -12.84 -2.49 17.17
C ALA A 321 -11.65 -2.26 16.22
N ILE A 322 -10.59 -1.60 16.70
CA ILE A 322 -9.34 -1.38 15.97
C ILE A 322 -8.51 -2.69 15.94
N ALA A 323 -8.59 -3.52 16.98
CA ALA A 323 -8.01 -4.86 17.01
C ALA A 323 -8.74 -5.85 16.07
N LEU A 324 -10.06 -5.69 15.88
CA LEU A 324 -10.85 -6.46 14.90
C LEU A 324 -10.42 -6.16 13.45
N LYS A 325 -9.98 -4.93 13.15
CA LYS A 325 -9.27 -4.56 11.89
C LYS A 325 -7.92 -5.28 11.78
N ALA A 326 -7.16 -5.38 12.88
CA ALA A 326 -5.83 -6.00 12.90
C ALA A 326 -5.87 -7.54 12.78
N LEU A 327 -7.01 -8.17 13.09
CA LEU A 327 -7.17 -9.63 13.10
C LEU A 327 -7.94 -10.19 11.89
N GLY A 328 -8.38 -9.34 10.94
CA GLY A 328 -9.08 -9.79 9.72
C GLY A 328 -10.53 -10.23 9.94
N TYR A 329 -11.19 -9.71 10.98
CA TYR A 329 -12.47 -10.24 11.45
C TYR A 329 -13.71 -9.50 10.92
N LEU A 330 -13.57 -8.27 10.41
CA LEU A 330 -14.66 -7.52 9.78
C LEU A 330 -14.17 -6.95 8.44
N GLN A 331 -15.00 -7.01 7.39
CA GLN A 331 -14.66 -6.42 6.09
C GLN A 331 -14.74 -4.89 6.18
N MET A 332 -13.79 -4.20 5.55
CA MET A 332 -13.66 -2.75 5.64
C MET A 332 -13.50 -2.12 4.26
N ASN A 333 -13.95 -0.88 4.12
CA ASN A 333 -13.90 -0.14 2.86
C ASN A 333 -13.60 1.33 3.12
N MET A 334 -12.69 1.93 2.34
CA MET A 334 -12.39 3.36 2.43
C MET A 334 -13.20 4.10 1.36
N VAL A 335 -14.02 5.07 1.77
CA VAL A 335 -14.89 5.86 0.89
C VAL A 335 -14.85 7.31 1.36
N GLU A 336 -14.51 8.23 0.46
CA GLU A 336 -14.48 9.69 0.76
C GLU A 336 -13.63 10.03 2.00
N ASP A 337 -12.43 9.44 2.09
CA ASP A 337 -11.48 9.56 3.21
C ASP A 337 -12.01 9.10 4.59
N ARG A 338 -13.16 8.42 4.60
CA ARG A 338 -13.74 7.80 5.79
C ARG A 338 -13.70 6.28 5.68
N LEU A 339 -13.49 5.64 6.83
CA LEU A 339 -13.34 4.20 6.91
C LEU A 339 -14.67 3.57 7.33
N PHE A 340 -15.19 2.66 6.53
CA PHE A 340 -16.44 1.95 6.81
C PHE A 340 -16.18 0.49 7.15
N VAL A 341 -17.01 -0.07 8.02
CA VAL A 341 -16.99 -1.47 8.43
C VAL A 341 -18.29 -2.16 8.04
N ARG A 342 -18.16 -3.38 7.52
CA ARG A 342 -19.25 -4.25 7.15
C ARG A 342 -19.87 -4.89 8.39
N ILE A 343 -21.17 -4.76 8.52
CA ILE A 343 -21.99 -5.36 9.56
C ILE A 343 -23.03 -6.26 8.90
N ASP A 344 -23.01 -7.54 9.27
CA ASP A 344 -23.90 -8.56 8.74
C ASP A 344 -24.46 -9.39 9.90
N LYS A 345 -25.76 -9.69 9.84
CA LYS A 345 -26.46 -10.51 10.84
C LYS A 345 -25.99 -11.97 10.91
N TRP A 346 -25.19 -12.41 9.94
CA TRP A 346 -24.57 -13.73 9.88
C TRP A 346 -23.05 -13.70 10.10
N ASP A 347 -22.45 -12.53 10.34
CA ASP A 347 -21.01 -12.42 10.58
C ASP A 347 -20.66 -12.96 11.97
N ARG A 348 -19.78 -13.97 12.00
CA ARG A 348 -19.40 -14.68 13.24
C ARG A 348 -18.77 -13.76 14.27
N HIS A 349 -17.96 -12.80 13.82
CA HIS A 349 -17.21 -11.91 14.68
C HIS A 349 -18.07 -10.77 15.18
N PHE A 350 -18.96 -10.24 14.33
CA PHE A 350 -19.94 -9.25 14.75
C PHE A 350 -20.91 -9.83 15.78
N ILE A 351 -21.41 -11.05 15.57
CA ILE A 351 -22.30 -11.72 16.54
C ILE A 351 -21.57 -11.92 17.87
N GLN A 352 -20.32 -12.39 17.84
CA GLN A 352 -19.51 -12.56 19.04
C GLN A 352 -19.20 -11.24 19.74
N PHE A 353 -18.97 -10.16 18.98
CA PHE A 353 -18.75 -8.81 19.52
C PHE A 353 -20.00 -8.29 20.26
N VAL A 354 -21.18 -8.44 19.65
CA VAL A 354 -22.44 -7.96 20.24
C VAL A 354 -22.87 -8.81 21.43
N THR A 355 -22.79 -10.14 21.33
CA THR A 355 -23.43 -11.06 22.28
C THR A 355 -22.46 -11.75 23.23
N GLY A 356 -21.14 -11.68 22.97
CA GLY A 356 -20.14 -12.48 23.67
C GLY A 356 -20.13 -13.97 23.30
N GLN A 357 -21.06 -14.43 22.47
CA GLN A 357 -21.23 -15.83 22.09
C GLN A 357 -21.00 -16.02 20.58
N PRO A 358 -20.34 -17.11 20.15
CA PRO A 358 -20.08 -17.37 18.73
C PRO A 358 -21.38 -17.72 17.99
N LEU A 359 -21.43 -17.43 16.69
CA LEU A 359 -22.52 -17.88 15.80
C LEU A 359 -22.71 -19.40 15.89
N GLU A 360 -23.93 -19.84 16.19
CA GLU A 360 -24.29 -21.27 16.25
C GLU A 360 -25.43 -21.55 15.27
N LEU A 361 -25.15 -22.42 14.29
CA LEU A 361 -26.08 -22.80 13.22
C LEU A 361 -26.38 -24.31 13.21
N ARG A 362 -25.82 -25.07 14.16
CA ARG A 362 -26.04 -26.53 14.24
C ARG A 362 -27.49 -26.82 14.65
N LYS A 363 -28.14 -27.74 13.91
CA LYS A 363 -29.55 -28.16 14.12
C LYS A 363 -29.85 -28.74 15.51
N GLU A 364 -28.82 -29.21 16.21
CA GLU A 364 -28.91 -29.87 17.51
C GLU A 364 -28.88 -28.89 18.69
N LYS A 365 -28.57 -27.62 18.43
CA LYS A 365 -28.48 -26.56 19.42
C LYS A 365 -29.45 -25.42 19.07
N ASP A 366 -29.80 -24.64 20.08
CA ASP A 366 -30.57 -23.42 19.85
C ASP A 366 -29.75 -22.46 18.97
N PRO A 367 -30.31 -21.96 17.85
CA PRO A 367 -29.58 -21.11 16.94
C PRO A 367 -29.25 -19.77 17.60
N HIS A 368 -28.00 -19.33 17.45
CA HIS A 368 -27.50 -18.07 17.99
C HIS A 368 -27.03 -17.15 16.87
N HIS A 369 -27.89 -16.22 16.45
CA HIS A 369 -27.64 -15.30 15.33
C HIS A 369 -28.38 -13.96 15.50
N LEU A 370 -28.00 -12.93 14.76
CA LEU A 370 -28.62 -11.60 14.83
C LEU A 370 -29.69 -11.35 13.75
N SER A 371 -30.29 -12.40 13.19
CA SER A 371 -31.47 -12.26 12.31
C SER A 371 -32.75 -11.97 13.12
N ILE A 372 -32.76 -10.82 13.77
CA ILE A 372 -33.84 -10.28 14.61
C ILE A 372 -34.45 -9.01 13.97
N PRO A 373 -35.68 -8.60 14.35
CA PRO A 373 -36.32 -7.41 13.80
C PRO A 373 -35.48 -6.14 13.93
N ALA A 374 -34.70 -6.00 14.99
CA ALA A 374 -33.83 -4.83 15.19
C ALA A 374 -32.78 -4.64 14.08
N PHE A 375 -32.24 -5.72 13.50
CA PHE A 375 -31.31 -5.59 12.37
C PHE A 375 -32.03 -5.07 11.13
N GLN A 376 -33.27 -5.51 10.89
CA GLN A 376 -34.09 -5.01 9.79
C GLN A 376 -34.41 -3.52 9.99
N ASN A 377 -34.69 -3.09 11.22
CA ASN A 377 -34.93 -1.68 11.52
C ASN A 377 -33.72 -0.79 11.18
N LEU A 378 -32.48 -1.27 11.38
CA LEU A 378 -31.27 -0.52 10.97
C LEU A 378 -31.18 -0.39 9.44
N LEU A 379 -31.50 -1.46 8.70
CA LEU A 379 -31.55 -1.40 7.23
C LEU A 379 -32.64 -0.44 6.74
N ASP A 380 -33.79 -0.41 7.41
CA ASP A 380 -34.90 0.48 7.10
C ASP A 380 -34.56 1.95 7.43
N LEU A 381 -33.80 2.19 8.51
CA LEU A 381 -33.25 3.51 8.83
C LEU A 381 -32.30 3.99 7.74
N ARG A 382 -31.38 3.13 7.25
CA ARG A 382 -30.51 3.46 6.10
C ARG A 382 -31.34 3.83 4.89
N LYS A 383 -32.31 2.99 4.53
CA LYS A 383 -33.18 3.22 3.37
C LYS A 383 -33.95 4.53 3.49
N SER A 384 -34.52 4.82 4.66
CA SER A 384 -35.21 6.09 4.92
C SER A 384 -34.26 7.29 4.80
N ALA A 385 -33.01 7.15 5.23
CA ALA A 385 -31.99 8.18 5.08
C ALA A 385 -31.64 8.41 3.60
N CYS A 386 -31.49 7.34 2.80
CA CYS A 386 -31.28 7.45 1.35
C CYS A 386 -32.45 8.17 0.67
N ASP A 387 -33.69 7.79 0.99
CA ASP A 387 -34.90 8.42 0.48
C ASP A 387 -34.92 9.92 0.82
N LYS A 388 -34.64 10.28 2.08
CA LYS A 388 -34.61 11.67 2.52
C LYS A 388 -33.54 12.48 1.80
N LEU A 389 -32.32 11.96 1.68
CA LEU A 389 -31.20 12.64 1.05
C LEU A 389 -31.46 12.88 -0.44
N TYR A 390 -31.91 11.85 -1.17
CA TYR A 390 -32.25 11.97 -2.59
C TYR A 390 -33.37 12.98 -2.85
N ASN A 391 -34.47 12.91 -2.10
CA ASN A 391 -35.58 13.85 -2.27
C ASN A 391 -35.19 15.27 -1.88
N LYS A 392 -34.28 15.45 -0.91
CA LYS A 392 -33.71 16.76 -0.58
C LYS A 392 -32.94 17.33 -1.79
N HIS A 393 -32.03 16.56 -2.39
CA HIS A 393 -31.29 16.99 -3.57
C HIS A 393 -32.19 17.32 -4.77
N LEU A 394 -33.24 16.53 -5.00
CA LEU A 394 -34.22 16.83 -6.05
C LEU A 394 -34.96 18.15 -5.81
N ARG A 395 -35.38 18.42 -4.57
CA ARG A 395 -36.04 19.69 -4.21
C ARG A 395 -35.09 20.87 -4.36
N ASP A 396 -33.87 20.73 -3.89
CA ASP A 396 -32.85 21.78 -3.97
C ASP A 396 -32.53 22.09 -5.46
N ALA A 397 -32.42 21.05 -6.30
CA ALA A 397 -32.21 21.22 -7.74
C ALA A 397 -33.40 21.89 -8.45
N ALA A 398 -34.63 21.50 -8.14
CA ALA A 398 -35.84 22.12 -8.69
C ALA A 398 -35.97 23.58 -8.26
N ALA A 399 -35.66 23.90 -7.00
CA ALA A 399 -35.67 25.26 -6.48
C ALA A 399 -34.65 26.17 -7.19
N VAL A 400 -33.45 25.65 -7.49
CA VAL A 400 -32.43 26.37 -8.27
C VAL A 400 -32.87 26.58 -9.73
N ALA A 401 -33.55 25.61 -10.33
CA ALA A 401 -34.08 25.72 -11.68
C ALA A 401 -35.33 26.61 -11.79
N GLY A 402 -35.99 26.92 -10.67
CA GLY A 402 -37.26 27.67 -10.63
C GLY A 402 -38.48 26.80 -11.00
N ASP A 403 -38.33 25.47 -10.98
CA ASP A 403 -39.38 24.52 -11.29
C ASP A 403 -40.27 24.24 -10.06
N ALA A 404 -41.47 23.68 -10.29
CA ALA A 404 -42.34 23.23 -9.22
C ALA A 404 -41.73 22.04 -8.45
N GLU A 405 -42.07 21.91 -7.16
CA GLU A 405 -41.51 20.86 -6.30
C GLU A 405 -41.79 19.46 -6.87
N PRO A 406 -40.75 18.65 -7.13
CA PRO A 406 -40.92 17.33 -7.71
C PRO A 406 -41.62 16.38 -6.72
N PRO A 407 -42.44 15.43 -7.21
CA PRO A 407 -43.13 14.48 -6.35
C PRO A 407 -42.15 13.56 -5.63
N HIS A 408 -42.51 13.17 -4.40
CA HIS A 408 -41.70 12.27 -3.59
C HIS A 408 -41.50 10.91 -4.28
N ARG A 409 -40.26 10.44 -4.34
CA ARG A 409 -39.90 9.14 -4.93
C ARG A 409 -38.92 8.39 -4.04
N SER A 410 -39.08 7.06 -3.95
CA SER A 410 -38.09 6.19 -3.30
C SER A 410 -36.78 6.12 -4.10
N ALA A 411 -35.67 6.21 -3.38
CA ALA A 411 -34.32 6.11 -3.88
C ALA A 411 -34.03 4.74 -4.50
N ARG A 412 -33.21 4.72 -5.55
CA ARG A 412 -32.69 3.53 -6.23
C ARG A 412 -31.18 3.42 -6.02
N GLU A 413 -30.59 2.30 -6.43
CA GLU A 413 -29.15 2.09 -6.28
C GLU A 413 -28.35 3.06 -7.16
N GLU A 414 -28.81 3.29 -8.39
CA GLU A 414 -28.19 4.22 -9.34
C GLU A 414 -28.21 5.69 -8.89
N ASP A 415 -29.07 6.05 -7.92
CA ASP A 415 -29.21 7.43 -7.44
C ASP A 415 -28.02 7.87 -6.55
N LEU A 416 -27.08 6.97 -6.24
CA LEU A 416 -25.84 7.26 -5.48
C LEU A 416 -24.97 8.34 -6.13
N TYR A 417 -24.98 8.43 -7.47
CA TYR A 417 -24.17 9.42 -8.20
C TYR A 417 -24.74 10.84 -8.07
N LEU A 418 -26.00 10.96 -7.64
CA LEU A 418 -26.69 12.23 -7.45
C LEU A 418 -26.67 12.66 -5.98
N ALA A 419 -26.83 11.72 -5.05
CA ALA A 419 -26.95 11.99 -3.62
C ALA A 419 -25.62 11.82 -2.83
N GLY A 420 -24.61 11.21 -3.42
CA GLY A 420 -23.34 10.87 -2.76
C GLY A 420 -23.28 9.41 -2.29
N ARG A 421 -22.06 8.94 -1.95
CA ARG A 421 -21.83 7.54 -1.54
C ARG A 421 -22.08 7.28 -0.06
N VAL A 422 -22.19 8.34 0.74
CA VAL A 422 -22.37 8.29 2.19
C VAL A 422 -23.73 8.92 2.55
N VAL A 423 -24.42 8.30 3.50
CA VAL A 423 -25.73 8.75 3.99
C VAL A 423 -25.77 8.76 5.51
N ASP A 424 -26.38 9.78 6.09
CA ASP A 424 -26.48 9.97 7.54
C ASP A 424 -27.80 9.42 8.08
N MET A 425 -27.72 8.33 8.85
CA MET A 425 -28.88 7.68 9.47
C MET A 425 -29.17 8.30 10.83
N ALA A 426 -30.37 8.85 11.02
CA ALA A 426 -30.83 9.31 12.32
C ALA A 426 -31.30 8.12 13.17
N CYS A 427 -30.44 7.67 14.08
CA CYS A 427 -30.69 6.53 14.94
C CYS A 427 -31.33 6.98 16.28
N PRO A 428 -32.35 6.28 16.81
CA PRO A 428 -33.12 6.71 17.99
C PRO A 428 -32.39 6.47 19.32
N ASP A 429 -32.95 6.93 20.44
CA ASP A 429 -32.42 6.60 21.76
C ASP A 429 -32.49 5.08 22.05
N VAL A 430 -31.45 4.55 22.69
CA VAL A 430 -31.38 3.14 23.08
C VAL A 430 -31.10 3.04 24.58
N GLN A 431 -31.94 2.26 25.26
CA GLN A 431 -31.77 1.95 26.67
C GLN A 431 -31.95 0.44 26.86
N LEU A 432 -30.99 -0.17 27.56
CA LEU A 432 -31.03 -1.56 28.00
C LEU A 432 -30.43 -1.63 29.41
N GLU A 433 -31.26 -2.02 30.39
CA GLU A 433 -30.86 -2.06 31.80
C GLU A 433 -30.29 -0.71 32.28
N GLU A 434 -29.03 -0.66 32.71
CA GLU A 434 -28.31 0.54 33.16
C GLU A 434 -27.53 1.25 32.04
N GLU A 435 -27.42 0.65 30.85
CA GLU A 435 -26.75 1.24 29.68
C GLU A 435 -27.74 2.11 28.86
N PHE A 436 -27.44 3.40 28.73
CA PHE A 436 -28.19 4.35 27.91
C PHE A 436 -27.28 5.01 26.89
N MET A 437 -27.73 5.05 25.63
CA MET A 437 -27.11 5.86 24.59
C MET A 437 -28.16 6.76 23.94
N PRO A 438 -27.92 8.08 23.89
CA PRO A 438 -28.80 8.99 23.20
C PRO A 438 -28.79 8.70 21.69
N GLY A 439 -29.87 9.06 21.02
CA GLY A 439 -30.00 9.00 19.59
C GLY A 439 -28.91 9.83 18.94
N GLN A 440 -28.31 9.26 17.89
CA GLN A 440 -27.18 9.86 17.21
C GLN A 440 -27.28 9.66 15.71
N ILE A 441 -26.47 10.42 14.99
CA ILE A 441 -26.33 10.29 13.55
C ILE A 441 -25.23 9.28 13.27
N VAL A 442 -25.57 8.21 12.55
CA VAL A 442 -24.62 7.18 12.12
C VAL A 442 -24.46 7.27 10.60
N SER A 443 -23.28 7.63 10.13
CA SER A 443 -22.97 7.63 8.69
C SER A 443 -22.82 6.19 8.18
N ALA A 444 -23.45 5.90 7.05
CA ALA A 444 -23.46 4.60 6.38
C ALA A 444 -23.21 4.74 4.88
N LEU A 445 -22.76 3.67 4.21
CA LEU A 445 -22.68 3.68 2.76
C LEU A 445 -24.07 3.59 2.13
N TRP A 446 -24.25 4.29 1.01
CA TRP A 446 -25.46 4.24 0.21
C TRP A 446 -25.79 2.82 -0.22
N SER A 447 -26.95 2.32 0.19
CA SER A 447 -27.60 1.17 -0.43
C SER A 447 -29.07 1.09 -0.03
N VAL A 448 -29.92 0.68 -0.96
CA VAL A 448 -31.37 0.50 -0.76
C VAL A 448 -31.81 -0.96 -0.84
N ARG A 449 -30.93 -1.87 -1.29
CA ARG A 449 -31.20 -3.31 -1.46
C ARG A 449 -30.25 -4.22 -0.69
N ASP A 450 -29.03 -3.77 -0.36
CA ASP A 450 -28.02 -4.62 0.25
C ASP A 450 -28.48 -5.10 1.65
N PRO A 451 -28.58 -6.42 1.91
CA PRO A 451 -28.93 -6.94 3.23
C PRO A 451 -27.82 -6.74 4.28
N VAL A 452 -26.68 -6.18 3.88
CA VAL A 452 -25.54 -5.85 4.73
C VAL A 452 -25.53 -4.35 5.03
N LEU A 453 -25.12 -3.98 6.24
CA LEU A 453 -24.98 -2.58 6.64
C LEU A 453 -23.50 -2.19 6.67
N TRP A 454 -23.14 -1.11 5.97
CA TRP A 454 -21.79 -0.53 6.05
C TRP A 454 -21.88 0.75 6.85
N VAL A 455 -21.19 0.83 7.98
CA VAL A 455 -21.21 2.01 8.87
C VAL A 455 -19.83 2.58 9.05
N GLU A 456 -19.73 3.89 9.26
CA GLU A 456 -18.46 4.55 9.54
C GLU A 456 -17.85 3.99 10.82
N LEU A 457 -16.58 3.61 10.75
CA LEU A 457 -15.83 2.98 11.83
C LEU A 457 -15.44 4.03 12.88
N LEU A 458 -16.41 4.38 13.71
CA LEU A 458 -16.24 5.16 14.92
C LEU A 458 -16.63 4.30 16.13
N PRO A 459 -15.90 4.38 17.25
CA PRO A 459 -16.24 3.65 18.47
C PRO A 459 -17.69 3.88 18.93
N GLU A 460 -18.16 5.12 18.84
CA GLU A 460 -19.48 5.55 19.25
C GLU A 460 -20.59 4.90 18.39
N ASN A 461 -20.32 4.72 17.10
CA ASN A 461 -21.22 4.04 16.17
C ASN A 461 -21.31 2.54 16.50
N LEU A 462 -20.18 1.89 16.77
CA LEU A 462 -20.13 0.47 17.07
C LEU A 462 -20.76 0.13 18.42
N ASP A 463 -20.49 0.93 19.45
CA ASP A 463 -21.09 0.77 20.77
C ASP A 463 -22.61 0.92 20.70
N TYR A 464 -23.09 1.93 19.97
CA TYR A 464 -24.51 2.14 19.75
C TYR A 464 -25.16 0.98 19.00
N ILE A 465 -24.56 0.53 17.90
CA ILE A 465 -25.10 -0.60 17.12
C ILE A 465 -25.11 -1.87 17.97
N ALA A 466 -24.06 -2.12 18.77
CA ALA A 466 -24.03 -3.26 19.67
C ALA A 466 -25.14 -3.18 20.72
N LEU A 467 -25.32 -2.02 21.37
CA LEU A 467 -26.40 -1.83 22.35
C LEU A 467 -27.79 -1.96 21.71
N TYR A 468 -27.99 -1.39 20.52
CA TYR A 468 -29.22 -1.49 19.74
C TYR A 468 -29.55 -2.95 19.40
N MET A 469 -28.55 -3.74 18.99
CA MET A 469 -28.71 -5.17 18.72
C MET A 469 -28.98 -5.98 19.99
N LYS A 470 -28.29 -5.70 21.10
CA LYS A 470 -28.52 -6.38 22.39
C LYS A 470 -29.95 -6.14 22.90
N LYS A 471 -30.42 -4.89 22.84
CA LYS A 471 -31.81 -4.54 23.18
C LYS A 471 -32.78 -5.29 22.29
N GLY A 472 -32.56 -5.27 20.98
CA GLY A 472 -33.38 -6.00 20.03
C GLY A 472 -33.40 -7.51 20.27
N LEU A 473 -32.29 -8.09 20.73
CA LEU A 473 -32.20 -9.50 21.08
C LEU A 473 -33.00 -9.81 22.35
N ALA A 474 -32.91 -8.97 23.38
CA ALA A 474 -33.72 -9.08 24.59
C ALA A 474 -35.22 -9.01 24.26
N ASP A 475 -35.64 -7.99 23.51
CA ASP A 475 -37.03 -7.81 23.06
C ASP A 475 -37.52 -9.03 22.25
N HIS A 476 -36.66 -9.60 21.40
CA HIS A 476 -36.98 -10.77 20.59
C HIS A 476 -37.14 -12.04 21.44
N VAL A 477 -36.27 -12.23 22.42
CA VAL A 477 -36.35 -13.34 23.37
C VAL A 477 -37.63 -13.23 24.21
N GLU A 478 -37.97 -12.05 24.74
CA GLU A 478 -39.21 -11.82 25.49
C GLU A 478 -40.46 -12.10 24.64
N THR A 479 -40.47 -11.62 23.40
CA THR A 479 -41.61 -11.81 22.48
C THR A 479 -41.80 -13.28 22.11
N ASN A 480 -40.71 -14.04 21.93
CA ASN A 480 -40.75 -15.45 21.56
C ASN A 480 -40.88 -16.42 22.76
N GLN A 481 -40.61 -15.98 23.98
CA GLN A 481 -40.82 -16.77 25.21
C GLN A 481 -42.28 -16.84 25.67
N GLN A 482 -43.22 -16.16 24.98
CA GLN A 482 -44.64 -16.42 25.22
C GLN A 482 -44.95 -17.92 24.98
N PRO A 483 -45.58 -18.61 25.93
CA PRO A 483 -45.65 -20.06 25.90
C PRO A 483 -46.40 -20.50 24.66
N ARG A 484 -45.70 -21.19 23.75
CA ARG A 484 -46.33 -22.01 22.71
C ARG A 484 -47.32 -22.92 23.45
N ARG A 485 -48.61 -22.58 23.40
CA ARG A 485 -49.70 -23.37 23.98
C ARG A 485 -49.47 -24.81 23.56
N ARG A 486 -49.01 -25.63 24.52
CA ARG A 486 -48.81 -27.07 24.32
C ARG A 486 -50.12 -27.60 23.78
N LYS A 487 -50.12 -28.00 22.50
CA LYS A 487 -51.21 -28.78 21.92
C LYS A 487 -51.29 -30.04 22.79
N LYS A 488 -52.31 -30.13 23.66
CA LYS A 488 -52.54 -31.29 24.52
C LYS A 488 -52.53 -32.53 23.62
N LEU A 489 -51.47 -33.33 23.74
CA LEU A 489 -51.48 -34.73 23.32
C LEU A 489 -52.52 -35.43 24.21
N ARG A 490 -53.71 -35.65 23.66
CA ARG A 490 -54.64 -36.65 24.16
C ARG A 490 -54.15 -38.00 23.61
N GLY A 491 -53.56 -38.80 24.48
CA GLY A 491 -53.76 -40.25 24.51
C GLY A 491 -54.39 -40.57 25.86
N ASP A 492 -55.07 -41.68 26.11
CA ASP A 492 -55.54 -42.76 25.28
C ASP A 492 -56.59 -43.43 26.19
N ALA A 493 -57.78 -43.74 25.69
CA ALA A 493 -58.69 -44.67 26.38
C ALA A 493 -59.61 -45.30 25.33
N ASP A 494 -59.30 -46.57 25.11
CA ASP A 494 -59.88 -47.52 24.19
C ASP A 494 -61.39 -47.71 24.39
N ALA A 495 -62.17 -47.63 23.30
CA ALA A 495 -63.44 -48.33 23.11
C ALA A 495 -64.00 -48.09 21.69
N GLY A 496 -63.76 -49.04 20.79
CA GLY A 496 -64.78 -49.58 19.89
C GLY A 496 -65.36 -48.71 18.76
N ARG A 497 -65.14 -49.21 17.53
CA ARG A 497 -66.16 -49.52 16.51
C ARG A 497 -66.11 -48.71 15.19
N MET A 498 -65.87 -49.51 14.14
CA MET A 498 -66.37 -49.47 12.76
C MET A 498 -65.76 -48.53 11.70
N VAL A 499 -65.32 -49.24 10.66
CA VAL A 499 -64.90 -48.88 9.30
C VAL A 499 -65.95 -48.04 8.56
N HIS A 500 -65.49 -47.00 7.84
CA HIS A 500 -66.07 -46.62 6.54
C HIS A 500 -65.00 -46.07 5.59
N VAL A 501 -65.23 -46.34 4.31
CA VAL A 501 -64.26 -46.45 3.21
C VAL A 501 -64.30 -45.22 2.27
N SER A 502 -63.12 -44.81 1.76
CA SER A 502 -62.83 -44.17 0.45
C SER A 502 -63.22 -42.70 0.14
N PRO A 503 -62.70 -42.06 -0.97
CA PRO A 503 -61.63 -42.49 -1.90
C PRO A 503 -60.57 -41.42 -2.28
N LYS A 504 -59.43 -41.94 -2.78
CA LYS A 504 -58.44 -41.27 -3.64
C LYS A 504 -59.07 -40.57 -4.85
N LYS A 505 -58.60 -39.37 -5.18
CA LYS A 505 -58.75 -38.79 -6.53
C LYS A 505 -57.37 -38.50 -7.14
N LYS A 506 -57.00 -39.35 -8.12
CA LYS A 506 -55.99 -39.08 -9.17
C LYS A 506 -56.48 -37.94 -10.06
N ASN A 507 -55.55 -37.14 -10.59
CA ASN A 507 -55.44 -36.82 -12.01
C ASN A 507 -54.25 -35.86 -12.24
N ARG A 508 -53.57 -35.77 -13.37
CA ARG A 508 -53.08 -36.71 -14.41
C ARG A 508 -52.23 -35.82 -15.33
N ARG A 509 -51.02 -36.30 -15.63
CA ARG A 509 -50.03 -35.85 -16.62
C ARG A 509 -50.56 -35.13 -17.89
N GLY A 510 -49.94 -34.00 -18.24
CA GLY A 510 -48.93 -33.91 -19.32
C GLY A 510 -49.37 -33.64 -20.78
N ARG A 511 -48.69 -32.67 -21.42
CA ARG A 511 -48.24 -32.54 -22.85
C ARG A 511 -48.09 -31.03 -23.16
N LYS A 512 -47.19 -30.53 -24.01
CA LYS A 512 -46.48 -31.06 -25.19
C LYS A 512 -45.32 -30.11 -25.54
N ARG A 513 -44.20 -30.66 -26.01
CA ARG A 513 -43.12 -29.94 -26.70
C ARG A 513 -43.62 -29.36 -28.05
N LYS A 514 -43.04 -28.24 -28.47
CA LYS A 514 -42.86 -27.89 -29.88
C LYS A 514 -41.48 -27.25 -30.05
N ALA A 515 -40.69 -27.80 -30.96
CA ALA A 515 -39.36 -27.34 -31.34
C ALA A 515 -39.45 -26.27 -32.43
N THR A 516 -38.49 -25.34 -32.45
CA THR A 516 -37.95 -24.73 -33.69
C THR A 516 -36.54 -24.22 -33.40
N HIS A 517 -35.70 -24.30 -34.42
CA HIS A 517 -34.24 -24.26 -34.49
C HIS A 517 -33.75 -22.86 -34.88
N MET A 518 -32.51 -22.48 -34.50
CA MET A 518 -31.50 -21.60 -35.16
C MET A 518 -30.54 -21.09 -34.05
N GLU A 519 -29.29 -21.60 -33.99
CA GLU A 519 -28.03 -20.94 -34.49
C GLU A 519 -27.60 -19.81 -33.52
N GLU A 520 -26.38 -19.68 -32.97
CA GLU A 520 -25.02 -20.09 -33.31
C GLU A 520 -24.14 -20.10 -32.03
N GLU A 521 -23.15 -21.01 -32.05
CA GLU A 521 -21.75 -20.96 -31.59
C GLU A 521 -21.27 -19.99 -30.48
N GLU A 522 -20.68 -20.55 -29.42
CA GLU A 522 -19.35 -20.12 -28.94
C GLU A 522 -18.57 -21.37 -28.48
N GLN A 523 -17.47 -21.66 -29.19
CA GLN A 523 -16.57 -22.78 -28.99
C GLN A 523 -15.51 -22.43 -27.93
N GLU A 524 -15.49 -23.14 -26.79
CA GLU A 524 -14.29 -23.25 -25.96
C GLU A 524 -13.43 -24.41 -26.47
N VAL A 525 -12.32 -24.07 -27.16
CA VAL A 525 -11.26 -25.02 -27.51
C VAL A 525 -10.34 -25.17 -26.30
N ILE A 526 -10.48 -26.30 -25.60
CA ILE A 526 -9.44 -26.87 -24.75
C ILE A 526 -8.54 -27.71 -25.68
N GLN A 527 -7.30 -27.30 -25.88
CA GLN A 527 -6.26 -28.20 -26.39
C GLN A 527 -5.26 -28.49 -25.27
N GLU A 528 -5.29 -29.75 -24.84
CA GLU A 528 -4.24 -30.43 -24.10
C GLU A 528 -3.01 -30.60 -25.02
N GLU A 529 -1.84 -30.09 -24.62
CA GLU A 529 -0.57 -30.51 -25.20
C GLU A 529 0.13 -31.51 -24.27
N LYS A 530 0.34 -32.72 -24.81
CA LYS A 530 1.20 -33.79 -24.30
C LYS A 530 2.66 -33.53 -24.71
N PRO A 531 3.66 -34.11 -24.02
CA PRO A 531 5.07 -33.78 -24.22
C PRO A 531 5.68 -34.62 -25.35
N GLU A 532 6.48 -33.98 -26.20
CA GLU A 532 7.33 -34.67 -27.17
C GLU A 532 8.77 -34.85 -26.67
N ALA A 533 9.27 -36.04 -26.98
CA ALA A 533 10.56 -36.59 -26.61
C ALA A 533 11.71 -35.99 -27.43
N ILE A 534 12.84 -35.75 -26.78
CA ILE A 534 14.13 -35.46 -27.44
C ILE A 534 14.85 -36.79 -27.65
N GLN A 535 15.13 -37.11 -28.91
CA GLN A 535 15.97 -38.23 -29.33
C GLN A 535 17.45 -37.89 -29.15
N GLU A 536 18.18 -38.84 -28.55
CA GLU A 536 19.63 -38.95 -28.56
C GLU A 536 20.14 -39.26 -29.98
N GLU A 537 21.14 -38.51 -30.44
CA GLU A 537 22.08 -38.99 -31.46
C GLU A 537 23.52 -38.94 -30.93
N ALA A 538 24.25 -40.01 -31.20
CA ALA A 538 25.54 -40.35 -30.65
C ALA A 538 26.72 -39.86 -31.52
N LEU A 539 27.77 -39.33 -30.84
CA LEU A 539 29.23 -39.61 -30.95
C LEU A 539 29.90 -39.80 -32.34
N PRO A 540 31.17 -39.35 -32.49
CA PRO A 540 32.28 -40.23 -32.08
C PRO A 540 33.47 -39.55 -31.39
N SER A 541 34.05 -40.33 -30.49
CA SER A 541 35.30 -40.14 -29.77
C SER A 541 36.55 -40.55 -30.56
N ARG A 542 37.67 -39.84 -30.36
CA ARG A 542 39.08 -40.31 -30.19
C ARG A 542 40.00 -39.09 -30.28
N SER A 543 41.17 -38.96 -29.64
CA SER A 543 41.85 -39.51 -28.46
C SER A 543 43.25 -38.88 -28.48
N SER A 544 43.95 -38.90 -27.34
CA SER A 544 45.36 -38.56 -27.08
C SER A 544 45.67 -37.07 -26.88
N ALA A 545 46.48 -36.59 -25.94
CA ALA A 545 47.14 -37.03 -24.68
C ALA A 545 48.45 -36.22 -24.61
N ARG A 546 48.89 -35.92 -23.37
CA ARG A 546 50.22 -35.39 -22.98
C ARG A 546 50.44 -33.90 -23.23
N ASP A 547 51.21 -33.16 -22.46
CA ASP A 547 51.89 -33.24 -21.15
C ASP A 547 52.51 -31.83 -20.97
N SER A 548 53.08 -31.54 -19.79
CA SER A 548 53.90 -30.39 -19.39
C SER A 548 53.12 -29.16 -18.89
N ASP A 549 53.18 -28.81 -17.59
CA ASP A 549 54.30 -28.42 -16.71
C ASP A 549 54.79 -26.98 -16.93
N SER A 550 55.15 -26.36 -15.81
CA SER A 550 55.64 -24.99 -15.53
C SER A 550 54.54 -23.93 -15.33
N ASP A 551 54.23 -23.54 -14.09
CA ASP A 551 55.01 -22.65 -13.20
C ASP A 551 55.29 -21.29 -13.86
N GLU A 552 54.58 -20.25 -13.40
CA GLU A 552 55.22 -19.11 -12.71
C GLU A 552 54.16 -18.15 -12.12
N ASP A 553 54.49 -17.75 -10.89
CA ASP A 553 53.75 -16.99 -9.89
C ASP A 553 53.79 -15.47 -10.19
N PRO A 554 52.80 -14.69 -9.73
CA PRO A 554 52.57 -13.30 -10.11
C PRO A 554 53.30 -12.34 -9.17
N VAL A 555 54.61 -12.09 -9.36
CA VAL A 555 55.34 -11.07 -8.56
C VAL A 555 56.37 -10.24 -9.37
N ALA A 556 56.62 -10.52 -10.66
CA ALA A 556 57.79 -9.97 -11.36
C ALA A 556 57.57 -8.80 -12.34
N ALA A 557 56.44 -8.07 -12.30
CA ALA A 557 56.21 -6.94 -13.23
C ALA A 557 56.16 -5.54 -12.58
N LEU A 558 56.70 -5.40 -11.37
CA LEU A 558 56.74 -4.10 -10.67
C LEU A 558 58.14 -3.57 -10.35
N LEU A 559 59.21 -4.23 -10.81
CA LEU A 559 60.55 -3.66 -10.77
C LEU A 559 61.38 -4.11 -11.98
N ARG A 560 61.60 -3.17 -12.91
CA ARG A 560 62.65 -3.12 -13.95
C ARG A 560 62.36 -3.79 -15.31
N SER A 561 61.60 -3.11 -16.17
CA SER A 561 61.86 -2.90 -17.63
C SER A 561 60.60 -2.43 -18.33
#